data_AF-A0A7K2KR09-F1
#
_entry.id   AF-A0A7K2KR09-F1
#
_cell.length_a   1.000
_cell.length_b   1.000
_cell.length_c   1.000
_cell.angle_alpha   90.00
_cell.angle_beta   90.00
_cell.angle_gamma   90.00
#
_symmetry.space_group_name_H-M   'P 1'
#
loop_
_entity.id
_entity.type
_entity.pdbx_description
1 polymer ?
#
loop_
_entity_poly.entity_id
_entity_poly.type
_entity_poly.pdbx_seq_one_letter_code
_entity_poly.pdbx_strand_id
1 'polypeptide(L)'
;MTLRLGPGEVARFGRGSAAVPVELVLDDPAISRLAGEIRVTQDHWQLTNHSTGHSYLVENPEGAGEYLRIPPRRVGAPIPFEFSRVVLPTRGDATVSFQVFAPDHVFLDPEAMDVPWGNSTVTAYSLDETATYFLVLVALCEPRLRDQSRVAVPTTPQIVERLREHVTCGTLTPRAVSSHIDYLAEEKLRIAGPATGESGKGDRRNGKREEIVGLALRFGLVREEHLALLPPLTGAGGRERQGAS
;
A
#
# COMPACT_ATOMS: atom_id res chain seq x y z
N MET A 1 26.78 4.38 8.99
CA MET A 1 27.69 3.62 8.11
C MET A 1 26.90 3.24 6.86
N THR A 2 27.53 3.27 5.69
CA THR A 2 26.89 2.96 4.41
C THR A 2 27.76 1.95 3.67
N LEU A 3 27.14 0.88 3.15
CA LEU A 3 27.80 -0.14 2.34
C LEU A 3 27.25 -0.05 0.91
N ARG A 4 28.14 -0.16 -0.08
CA ARG A 4 27.76 -0.30 -1.48
C ARG A 4 28.03 -1.74 -1.88
N LEU A 5 27.02 -2.39 -2.45
CA LEU A 5 27.08 -3.78 -2.87
C LEU A 5 26.69 -3.86 -4.35
N GLY A 6 27.49 -4.57 -5.14
CA GLY A 6 27.20 -4.92 -6.53
C GLY A 6 26.52 -6.29 -6.65
N PRO A 7 26.03 -6.64 -7.86
CA PRO A 7 25.41 -7.94 -8.11
C PRO A 7 26.30 -9.12 -7.69
N GLY A 8 25.74 -10.06 -6.94
CA GLY A 8 26.44 -11.23 -6.39
C GLY A 8 27.16 -10.97 -5.07
N GLU A 9 27.33 -9.71 -4.67
CA GLU A 9 27.93 -9.35 -3.39
C GLU A 9 26.97 -9.58 -2.22
N VAL A 10 27.59 -9.78 -1.07
CA VAL A 10 26.94 -10.23 0.15
C VAL A 10 27.43 -9.37 1.31
N ALA A 11 26.50 -8.93 2.16
CA ALA A 11 26.81 -8.31 3.44
C ALA A 11 26.09 -9.04 4.57
N ARG A 12 26.84 -9.45 5.58
CA ARG A 12 26.31 -10.02 6.82
C ARG A 12 26.05 -8.91 7.81
N PHE A 13 25.04 -9.12 8.63
CA PHE A 13 24.70 -8.20 9.71
C PHE A 13 24.49 -8.93 11.03
N GLY A 14 24.72 -8.22 12.12
CA GLY A 14 24.58 -8.71 13.49
C GLY A 14 25.50 -7.98 14.44
N ARG A 15 25.65 -8.48 15.67
CA ARG A 15 26.62 -7.88 16.61
C ARG A 15 28.07 -8.09 16.20
N GLY A 16 28.35 -9.14 15.42
CA GLY A 16 29.69 -9.54 15.08
C GLY A 16 30.53 -10.07 16.26
N SER A 17 31.74 -10.52 15.92
CA SER A 17 32.87 -10.78 16.81
C SER A 17 34.12 -11.05 15.98
N ALA A 18 35.29 -11.13 16.59
CA ALA A 18 36.51 -11.55 15.87
C ALA A 18 36.37 -12.92 15.17
N ALA A 19 35.63 -13.86 15.77
CA ALA A 19 35.36 -15.18 15.19
C ALA A 19 34.23 -15.18 14.15
N VAL A 20 33.39 -14.14 14.14
CA VAL A 20 32.21 -14.02 13.28
C VAL A 20 32.13 -12.57 12.80
N PRO A 21 32.98 -12.16 11.85
CA PRO A 21 32.95 -10.81 11.32
C PRO A 21 31.65 -10.58 10.55
N VAL A 22 31.16 -9.34 10.62
CA VAL A 22 29.99 -8.86 9.88
C VAL A 22 30.29 -7.48 9.32
N GLU A 23 29.79 -7.21 8.12
CA GLU A 23 29.98 -5.93 7.44
C GLU A 23 29.09 -4.85 8.05
N LEU A 24 27.88 -5.21 8.50
CA LEU A 24 26.95 -4.29 9.17
C LEU A 24 26.79 -4.66 10.66
N VAL A 25 27.45 -3.89 11.52
CA VAL A 25 27.41 -4.08 12.97
C VAL A 25 26.16 -3.44 13.57
N LEU A 26 25.40 -4.24 14.31
CA LEU A 26 24.21 -3.82 15.07
C LEU A 26 24.45 -4.11 16.55
N ASP A 27 24.78 -3.08 17.33
CA ASP A 27 25.22 -3.22 18.74
C ASP A 27 24.03 -3.28 19.72
N ASP A 28 23.16 -4.28 19.55
CA ASP A 28 22.08 -4.58 20.51
C ASP A 28 22.25 -6.00 21.07
N PRO A 29 22.24 -6.19 22.40
CA PRO A 29 22.42 -7.49 23.03
C PRO A 29 21.43 -8.59 22.58
N ALA A 30 20.24 -8.22 22.13
CA ALA A 30 19.19 -9.12 21.64
C ALA A 30 19.48 -9.65 20.22
N ILE A 31 20.37 -9.00 19.49
CA ILE A 31 20.74 -9.38 18.13
C ILE A 31 21.83 -10.47 18.17
N SER A 32 21.70 -11.49 17.32
CA SER A 32 22.72 -12.53 17.22
C SER A 32 24.04 -11.98 16.66
N ARG A 33 25.16 -12.63 16.97
CA ARG A 33 26.47 -12.25 16.39
C ARG A 33 26.45 -12.30 14.87
N LEU A 34 25.78 -13.32 14.32
CA LEU A 34 25.39 -13.40 12.92
C LEU A 34 23.86 -13.44 12.86
N ALA A 35 23.25 -12.30 12.62
CA ALA A 35 21.79 -12.15 12.61
C ALA A 35 21.19 -12.46 11.24
N GLY A 36 21.91 -12.16 10.17
CA GLY A 36 21.46 -12.48 8.82
C GLY A 36 22.43 -12.06 7.74
N GLU A 37 21.96 -12.14 6.50
CA GLU A 37 22.71 -11.85 5.30
C GLU A 37 21.83 -11.12 4.29
N ILE A 38 22.39 -10.08 3.67
CA ILE A 38 21.88 -9.38 2.49
C ILE A 38 22.66 -9.88 1.30
N ARG A 39 21.97 -10.24 0.22
CA ARG A 39 22.58 -10.63 -1.05
C ARG A 39 21.98 -9.81 -2.18
N VAL A 40 22.82 -9.19 -3.00
CA VAL A 40 22.37 -8.47 -4.19
C VAL A 40 22.29 -9.45 -5.36
N THR A 41 21.16 -9.47 -6.06
CA THR A 41 21.01 -10.23 -7.31
C THR A 41 21.14 -9.26 -8.49
N GLN A 42 20.72 -9.66 -9.70
CA GLN A 42 20.80 -8.75 -10.85
C GLN A 42 19.69 -7.69 -10.83
N ASP A 43 18.50 -8.05 -10.34
CA ASP A 43 17.26 -7.27 -10.47
C ASP A 43 16.55 -7.03 -9.14
N HIS A 44 17.04 -7.63 -8.03
CA HIS A 44 16.49 -7.43 -6.69
C HIS A 44 17.57 -7.65 -5.64
N TRP A 45 17.16 -7.70 -4.38
CA TRP A 45 18.02 -8.16 -3.29
C TRP A 45 17.28 -9.14 -2.40
N GLN A 46 18.05 -9.95 -1.68
CA GLN A 46 17.53 -11.03 -0.87
C GLN A 46 17.96 -10.87 0.58
N LEU A 47 17.07 -11.25 1.49
CA LEU A 47 17.31 -11.27 2.93
C LEU A 47 17.27 -12.71 3.47
N THR A 48 18.37 -13.12 4.10
CA THR A 48 18.42 -14.35 4.88
C THR A 48 18.35 -14.02 6.37
N ASN A 49 17.40 -14.65 7.06
CA ASN A 49 17.25 -14.56 8.50
C ASN A 49 17.94 -15.76 9.17
N HIS A 50 19.07 -15.53 9.84
CA HIS A 50 19.78 -16.57 10.59
C HIS A 50 19.22 -16.84 11.98
N SER A 51 18.35 -15.97 12.50
CA SER A 51 17.68 -16.13 13.80
C SER A 51 16.96 -17.48 13.87
N THR A 52 16.99 -18.07 15.07
CA THR A 52 16.27 -19.30 15.39
C THR A 52 14.89 -19.03 15.98
N GLY A 53 14.64 -17.83 16.50
CA GLY A 53 13.44 -17.54 17.30
C GLY A 53 12.63 -16.32 16.87
N HIS A 54 13.18 -15.43 16.05
CA HIS A 54 12.54 -14.16 15.72
C HIS A 54 12.43 -13.92 14.22
N SER A 55 11.27 -13.42 13.79
CA SER A 55 11.10 -12.90 12.43
C SER A 55 11.71 -11.51 12.32
N TYR A 56 12.14 -11.14 11.12
CA TYR A 56 12.47 -9.76 10.77
C TYR A 56 11.34 -9.15 9.96
N LEU A 57 11.22 -7.84 9.97
CA LEU A 57 10.31 -7.11 9.09
C LEU A 57 11.14 -6.35 8.05
N VAL A 58 10.63 -6.33 6.82
CA VAL A 58 11.11 -5.42 5.78
C VAL A 58 9.94 -4.53 5.45
N GLU A 59 9.98 -3.29 5.92
CA GLU A 59 8.96 -2.28 5.67
C GLU A 59 9.29 -1.57 4.36
N ASN A 60 8.25 -1.24 3.59
CA ASN A 60 8.33 -0.32 2.46
C ASN A 60 7.90 1.07 2.97
N PRO A 61 8.83 2.01 3.18
CA PRO A 61 8.47 3.35 3.64
C PRO A 61 7.66 4.15 2.61
N GLU A 62 7.64 3.72 1.35
CA GLU A 62 6.91 4.36 0.25
C GLU A 62 5.53 3.73 0.01
N GLY A 63 5.30 2.51 0.48
CA GLY A 63 4.02 1.81 0.35
C GLY A 63 3.26 1.87 1.66
N ALA A 64 2.03 2.43 1.65
CA ALA A 64 1.10 2.67 2.76
C ALA A 64 1.08 1.60 3.90
N GLY A 65 2.13 1.54 4.71
CA GLY A 65 2.34 0.53 5.75
C GLY A 65 2.65 -0.89 5.25
N GLU A 66 3.08 -1.06 4.00
CA GLU A 66 3.42 -2.37 3.44
C GLU A 66 4.68 -2.96 4.11
N TYR A 67 4.65 -4.26 4.42
CA TYR A 67 5.81 -4.96 4.96
C TYR A 67 5.84 -6.44 4.58
N LEU A 68 7.05 -7.00 4.56
CA LEU A 68 7.31 -8.43 4.46
C LEU A 68 7.83 -8.95 5.80
N ARG A 69 7.16 -9.98 6.34
CA ARG A 69 7.67 -10.72 7.49
C ARG A 69 8.57 -11.84 7.02
N ILE A 70 9.84 -11.80 7.41
CA ILE A 70 10.85 -12.82 7.09
C ILE A 70 11.00 -13.79 8.27
N PRO A 71 10.47 -15.02 8.17
CA PRO A 71 10.49 -15.97 9.29
C PRO A 71 11.91 -16.34 9.73
N PRO A 72 12.09 -16.83 10.97
CA PRO A 72 13.35 -17.43 11.40
C PRO A 72 13.81 -18.48 10.41
N ARG A 73 15.12 -18.57 10.18
CA ARG A 73 15.76 -19.56 9.28
C ARG A 73 15.35 -19.46 7.81
N ARG A 74 14.61 -18.43 7.39
CA ARG A 74 14.32 -18.21 5.97
C ARG A 74 15.59 -17.80 5.23
N VAL A 75 15.92 -18.53 4.18
CA VAL A 75 17.07 -18.26 3.31
C VAL A 75 16.60 -17.53 2.05
N GLY A 76 17.34 -16.49 1.66
CA GLY A 76 17.21 -15.82 0.38
C GLY A 76 15.80 -15.31 0.08
N ALA A 77 15.10 -14.70 1.04
CA ALA A 77 13.79 -14.12 0.78
C ALA A 77 13.93 -12.94 -0.19
N PRO A 78 13.30 -12.97 -1.38
CA PRO A 78 13.39 -11.88 -2.32
C PRO A 78 12.62 -10.67 -1.79
N ILE A 79 13.24 -9.50 -1.86
CA ILE A 79 12.65 -8.23 -1.42
C ILE A 79 12.35 -7.38 -2.66
N PRO A 80 11.07 -7.08 -2.93
CA PRO A 80 10.63 -6.37 -4.13
C PRO A 80 10.46 -4.86 -3.89
N PHE A 81 11.30 -4.27 -3.04
CA PHE A 81 11.19 -2.86 -2.65
C PHE A 81 12.50 -2.14 -3.00
N GLU A 82 12.38 -1.03 -3.71
CA GLU A 82 13.48 -0.13 -4.08
C GLU A 82 14.04 0.57 -2.83
N PHE A 83 13.16 1.05 -1.96
CA PHE A 83 13.53 1.53 -0.64
C PHE A 83 12.93 0.66 0.46
N SER A 84 13.79 0.11 1.31
CA SER A 84 13.38 -0.77 2.40
C SER A 84 13.97 -0.35 3.73
N ARG A 85 13.20 -0.58 4.80
CA ARG A 85 13.70 -0.57 6.18
C ARG A 85 13.64 -1.98 6.74
N VAL A 86 14.79 -2.57 7.05
CA VAL A 86 14.87 -3.86 7.75
C VAL A 86 14.82 -3.60 9.25
N VAL A 87 13.86 -4.20 9.94
CA VAL A 87 13.61 -4.02 11.37
C VAL A 87 13.81 -5.35 12.10
N LEU A 88 14.62 -5.31 13.16
CA LEU A 88 14.92 -6.43 14.03
C LEU A 88 14.32 -6.19 15.43
N PRO A 89 13.76 -7.23 16.06
CA PRO A 89 13.27 -7.12 17.42
C PRO A 89 14.42 -6.97 18.42
N THR A 90 14.20 -6.13 19.42
CA THR A 90 15.12 -5.87 20.55
C THR A 90 14.40 -6.18 21.87
N ARG A 91 15.11 -6.04 23.00
CA ARG A 91 14.51 -6.21 24.34
C ARG A 91 13.89 -4.93 24.92
N GLY A 92 14.14 -3.77 24.31
CA GLY A 92 13.64 -2.47 24.75
C GLY A 92 12.52 -1.93 23.84
N ASP A 93 12.01 -0.75 24.17
CA ASP A 93 10.92 -0.11 23.41
C ASP A 93 11.34 0.37 22.00
N ALA A 94 12.65 0.45 21.72
CA ALA A 94 13.18 0.88 20.43
C ALA A 94 13.66 -0.32 19.61
N THR A 95 13.14 -0.47 18.39
CA THR A 95 13.64 -1.45 17.42
C THR A 95 14.98 -1.01 16.82
N VAL A 96 15.81 -1.98 16.41
CA VAL A 96 17.00 -1.70 15.60
C VAL A 96 16.61 -1.85 14.14
N SER A 97 17.03 -0.90 13.31
CA SER A 97 16.79 -0.96 11.88
C SER A 97 17.96 -0.44 11.06
N PHE A 98 18.00 -0.85 9.80
CA PHE A 98 18.86 -0.29 8.78
C PHE A 98 18.09 -0.17 7.47
N GLN A 99 18.58 0.68 6.57
CA GLN A 99 17.94 0.96 5.29
C GLN A 99 18.68 0.26 4.16
N VAL A 100 17.93 -0.21 3.16
CA VAL A 100 18.45 -0.78 1.92
C VAL A 100 17.86 0.01 0.76
N PHE A 101 18.72 0.45 -0.15
CA PHE A 101 18.38 1.13 -1.38
C PHE A 101 18.78 0.21 -2.54
N ALA A 102 17.80 -0.41 -3.18
CA ALA A 102 17.97 -1.26 -4.34
C ALA A 102 17.89 -0.44 -5.64
N PRO A 103 18.36 -0.97 -6.78
CA PRO A 103 18.17 -0.32 -8.08
C PRO A 103 16.69 -0.14 -8.42
N ASP A 104 16.39 0.88 -9.23
CA ASP A 104 15.03 1.16 -9.68
C ASP A 104 14.45 0.00 -10.49
N HIS A 105 13.15 -0.25 -10.34
CA HIS A 105 12.43 -1.21 -11.16
C HIS A 105 12.32 -0.67 -12.59
N VAL A 106 12.78 -1.47 -13.56
CA VAL A 106 12.61 -1.16 -14.97
C VAL A 106 11.23 -1.61 -15.41
N PHE A 107 10.37 -0.64 -15.72
CA PHE A 107 9.06 -0.89 -16.31
C PHE A 107 9.18 -0.95 -17.84
N LEU A 108 8.37 -1.80 -18.46
CA LEU A 108 8.25 -1.82 -19.92
C LEU A 108 7.62 -0.50 -20.38
N ASP A 109 8.24 0.12 -21.38
CA ASP A 109 7.64 1.24 -22.11
C ASP A 109 6.50 0.69 -22.99
N PRO A 110 5.24 1.10 -22.76
CA PRO A 110 4.11 0.65 -23.58
C PRO A 110 4.27 1.01 -25.05
N GLU A 111 4.94 2.12 -25.38
CA GLU A 111 5.11 2.60 -26.76
C GLU A 111 6.23 1.85 -27.50
N ALA A 112 7.18 1.26 -26.77
CA ALA A 112 8.28 0.47 -27.33
C ALA A 112 7.87 -0.95 -27.74
N MET A 113 6.67 -1.39 -27.36
CA MET A 113 6.15 -2.72 -27.71
C MET A 113 5.51 -2.69 -29.11
N ASP A 114 6.33 -2.89 -30.15
CA ASP A 114 5.90 -2.99 -31.56
C ASP A 114 5.18 -4.33 -31.85
N VAL A 115 4.14 -4.63 -31.06
CA VAL A 115 3.35 -5.85 -31.17
C VAL A 115 2.27 -5.63 -32.24
N PRO A 116 2.18 -6.50 -33.28
CA PRO A 116 1.17 -6.38 -34.31
C PRO A 116 -0.24 -6.33 -33.71
N TRP A 117 -1.01 -5.33 -34.13
CA TRP A 117 -2.39 -5.11 -33.69
C TRP A 117 -3.29 -6.29 -34.12
N GLY A 118 -3.46 -7.26 -33.22
CA GLY A 118 -4.58 -8.20 -33.28
C GLY A 118 -5.88 -7.53 -32.81
N ASN A 119 -6.90 -8.32 -32.48
CA ASN A 119 -8.11 -7.77 -31.85
C ASN A 119 -7.73 -6.96 -30.59
N SER A 120 -8.23 -5.72 -30.49
CA SER A 120 -7.96 -4.85 -29.34
C SER A 120 -8.35 -5.54 -28.04
N THR A 121 -7.41 -5.59 -27.08
CA THR A 121 -7.67 -6.14 -25.76
C THR A 121 -8.63 -5.22 -25.03
N VAL A 122 -9.83 -5.72 -24.72
CA VAL A 122 -10.84 -4.96 -23.98
C VAL A 122 -10.38 -4.82 -22.52
N THR A 123 -10.43 -3.59 -21.98
CA THR A 123 -10.07 -3.32 -20.58
C THR A 123 -11.00 -4.11 -19.65
N ALA A 124 -10.45 -4.74 -18.60
CA ALA A 124 -11.27 -5.44 -17.60
C ALA A 124 -12.28 -4.52 -16.90
N TYR A 125 -11.84 -3.27 -16.60
CA TYR A 125 -12.63 -2.23 -15.94
C TYR A 125 -12.49 -0.92 -16.70
N SER A 126 -13.53 -0.52 -17.43
CA SER A 126 -13.55 0.75 -18.16
C SER A 126 -14.19 1.83 -17.30
N LEU A 127 -13.38 2.43 -16.42
CA LEU A 127 -13.74 3.59 -15.60
C LEU A 127 -13.35 4.87 -16.32
N ASP A 128 -14.25 5.85 -16.29
CA ASP A 128 -14.02 7.22 -16.76
C ASP A 128 -13.81 8.09 -15.53
N GLU A 129 -12.56 8.54 -15.34
CA GLU A 129 -12.16 9.33 -14.16
C GLU A 129 -12.85 10.70 -14.09
N THR A 130 -13.39 11.18 -15.22
CA THR A 130 -14.11 12.47 -15.29
C THR A 130 -15.57 12.37 -14.86
N ALA A 131 -16.10 11.14 -14.74
CA ALA A 131 -17.51 10.91 -14.47
C ALA A 131 -17.85 10.98 -12.98
N THR A 132 -19.06 11.44 -12.65
CA THR A 132 -19.54 11.57 -11.26
C THR A 132 -19.53 10.25 -10.47
N TYR A 133 -19.77 9.12 -11.13
CA TYR A 133 -19.68 7.81 -10.46
C TYR A 133 -18.25 7.51 -9.99
N PHE A 134 -17.23 8.00 -10.69
CA PHE A 134 -15.84 7.82 -10.30
C PHE A 134 -15.53 8.66 -9.06
N LEU A 135 -16.01 9.91 -8.97
CA LEU A 135 -15.90 10.72 -7.75
C LEU A 135 -16.55 10.03 -6.53
N VAL A 136 -17.70 9.40 -6.72
CA VAL A 136 -18.35 8.58 -5.68
C VAL A 136 -17.47 7.38 -5.28
N LEU A 137 -16.82 6.72 -6.24
CA LEU A 137 -15.88 5.63 -5.97
C LEU A 137 -14.65 6.11 -5.18
N VAL A 138 -14.08 7.26 -5.54
CA VAL A 138 -12.96 7.87 -4.80
C VAL A 138 -13.37 8.19 -3.37
N ALA A 139 -14.54 8.82 -3.16
CA ALA A 139 -15.05 9.13 -1.81
C ALA A 139 -15.30 7.87 -0.96
N LEU A 140 -15.70 6.75 -1.58
CA LEU A 140 -15.82 5.46 -0.88
C LEU A 140 -14.46 4.88 -0.46
N CYS A 141 -13.43 5.04 -1.30
CA CYS A 141 -12.09 4.50 -1.06
C CYS A 141 -11.24 5.39 -0.14
N GLU A 142 -11.58 6.67 -0.05
CA GLU A 142 -10.81 7.71 0.62
C GLU A 142 -10.32 7.34 2.03
N PRO A 143 -11.12 6.77 2.96
CA PRO A 143 -10.63 6.42 4.29
C PRO A 143 -9.47 5.42 4.24
N ARG A 144 -9.55 4.41 3.37
CA ARG A 144 -8.51 3.38 3.26
C ARG A 144 -7.24 3.92 2.59
N LEU A 145 -7.38 4.84 1.64
CA LEU A 145 -6.24 5.53 1.01
C LEU A 145 -5.53 6.53 1.93
N ARG A 146 -6.14 6.89 3.07
CA ARG A 146 -5.50 7.73 4.10
C ARG A 146 -5.14 6.95 5.37
N ASP A 147 -4.85 5.65 5.21
CA ASP A 147 -4.49 4.72 6.29
C ASP A 147 -5.53 4.52 7.39
N GLN A 148 -6.80 4.89 7.15
CA GLN A 148 -7.90 4.69 8.10
C GLN A 148 -8.62 3.36 7.84
N SER A 149 -7.84 2.28 7.68
CA SER A 149 -8.35 0.95 7.30
C SER A 149 -9.39 0.35 8.26
N ARG A 150 -9.42 0.82 9.52
CA ARG A 150 -10.38 0.41 10.55
C ARG A 150 -11.72 1.15 10.49
N VAL A 151 -11.83 2.19 9.66
CA VAL A 151 -13.06 2.97 9.51
C VAL A 151 -14.02 2.22 8.60
N ALA A 152 -15.29 2.12 9.02
CA ALA A 152 -16.34 1.53 8.21
C ALA A 152 -16.48 2.26 6.87
N VAL A 153 -16.86 1.54 5.81
CA VAL A 153 -17.00 2.14 4.48
C VAL A 153 -18.06 3.25 4.51
N PRO A 154 -17.79 4.43 3.91
CA PRO A 154 -18.69 5.57 3.97
C PRO A 154 -20.13 5.24 3.53
N THR A 155 -21.07 5.73 4.32
CA THR A 155 -22.51 5.65 4.02
C THR A 155 -22.92 6.69 2.98
N THR A 156 -24.08 6.48 2.35
CA THR A 156 -24.62 7.42 1.34
C THR A 156 -24.71 8.87 1.85
N PRO A 157 -25.23 9.16 3.07
CA PRO A 157 -25.21 10.53 3.59
C PRO A 157 -23.80 11.10 3.77
N GLN A 158 -22.84 10.28 4.22
CA GLN A 158 -21.44 10.72 4.37
C GLN A 158 -20.79 11.06 3.02
N ILE A 159 -21.11 10.33 1.95
CA ILE A 159 -20.61 10.63 0.59
C ILE A 159 -21.22 11.94 0.08
N VAL A 160 -22.52 12.16 0.28
CA VAL A 160 -23.19 13.42 -0.08
C VAL A 160 -22.55 14.60 0.64
N GLU A 161 -22.32 14.47 1.95
CA GLU A 161 -21.60 15.46 2.75
C GLU A 161 -20.20 15.72 2.17
N ARG A 162 -19.44 14.64 1.93
CA ARG A 162 -18.06 14.70 1.46
C ARG A 162 -17.90 15.41 0.11
N LEU A 163 -18.89 15.28 -0.76
CA LEU A 163 -18.89 15.83 -2.12
C LEU A 163 -19.62 17.18 -2.25
N ARG A 164 -20.19 17.71 -1.16
CA ARG A 164 -21.01 18.95 -1.21
C ARG A 164 -20.21 20.16 -1.71
N GLU A 165 -18.95 20.27 -1.34
CA GLU A 165 -18.09 21.40 -1.72
C GLU A 165 -17.44 21.22 -3.11
N HIS A 166 -17.72 20.10 -3.80
CA HIS A 166 -17.17 19.85 -5.12
C HIS A 166 -17.95 20.62 -6.20
N VAL A 167 -17.23 21.28 -7.10
CA VAL A 167 -17.77 22.22 -8.11
C VAL A 167 -18.87 21.58 -8.96
N THR A 168 -18.73 20.31 -9.32
CA THR A 168 -19.71 19.58 -10.15
C THR A 168 -20.71 18.74 -9.36
N CYS A 169 -20.54 18.57 -8.04
CA CYS A 169 -21.31 17.61 -7.25
C CYS A 169 -22.08 18.22 -6.08
N GLY A 170 -22.05 19.53 -5.89
CA GLY A 170 -22.73 20.19 -4.75
C GLY A 170 -24.25 19.98 -4.65
N THR A 171 -24.88 19.44 -5.70
CA THR A 171 -26.32 19.11 -5.75
C THR A 171 -26.61 17.61 -5.71
N LEU A 172 -25.60 16.76 -5.49
CA LEU A 172 -25.79 15.31 -5.43
C LEU A 172 -26.76 14.91 -4.30
N THR A 173 -27.86 14.29 -4.69
CA THR A 173 -28.82 13.76 -3.74
C THR A 173 -28.39 12.38 -3.22
N PRO A 174 -28.85 11.96 -2.02
CA PRO A 174 -28.63 10.59 -1.54
C PRO A 174 -29.12 9.51 -2.52
N ARG A 175 -30.18 9.81 -3.27
CA ARG A 175 -30.70 8.92 -4.31
C ARG A 175 -29.72 8.80 -5.48
N ALA A 176 -29.19 9.92 -5.98
CA ALA A 176 -28.21 9.92 -7.06
C ALA A 176 -26.92 9.17 -6.67
N VAL A 177 -26.42 9.39 -5.46
CA VAL A 177 -25.26 8.64 -4.94
C VAL A 177 -25.55 7.14 -4.87
N SER A 178 -26.73 6.73 -4.40
CA SER A 178 -27.12 5.31 -4.40
C SER A 178 -27.15 4.72 -5.81
N SER A 179 -27.69 5.45 -6.79
CA SER A 179 -27.69 5.03 -8.19
C SER A 179 -26.29 4.90 -8.78
N HIS A 180 -25.36 5.79 -8.43
CA HIS A 180 -23.95 5.65 -8.85
C HIS A 180 -23.27 4.44 -8.21
N ILE A 181 -23.58 4.12 -6.95
CA ILE A 181 -23.06 2.91 -6.30
C ILE A 181 -23.59 1.65 -6.99
N ASP A 182 -24.87 1.61 -7.36
CA ASP A 182 -25.44 0.47 -8.08
C ASP A 182 -24.85 0.35 -9.49
N TYR A 183 -24.69 1.47 -10.21
CA TYR A 183 -24.02 1.50 -11.52
C TYR A 183 -22.56 1.02 -11.46
N LEU A 184 -21.82 1.44 -10.44
CA LEU A 184 -20.46 0.95 -10.18
C LEU A 184 -20.45 -0.57 -10.01
N ALA A 185 -21.32 -1.10 -9.15
CA ALA A 185 -21.37 -2.53 -8.86
C ALA A 185 -21.76 -3.36 -10.09
N GLU A 186 -22.81 -2.97 -10.80
CA GLU A 186 -23.45 -3.80 -11.82
C GLU A 186 -22.77 -3.65 -13.18
N GLU A 187 -22.49 -2.42 -13.60
CA GLU A 187 -22.02 -2.14 -14.96
C GLU A 187 -20.50 -2.03 -15.06
N LYS A 188 -19.87 -1.35 -14.08
CA LYS A 188 -18.44 -1.04 -14.15
C LYS A 188 -17.55 -2.12 -13.56
N LEU A 189 -17.92 -2.63 -12.39
CA LEU A 189 -17.13 -3.59 -11.63
C LEU A 189 -17.66 -5.02 -11.73
N ARG A 190 -18.90 -5.19 -12.22
CA ARG A 190 -19.58 -6.48 -12.43
C ARG A 190 -19.50 -7.39 -11.19
N ILE A 191 -19.70 -6.79 -10.02
CA ILE A 191 -19.69 -7.48 -8.73
C ILE A 191 -20.92 -8.38 -8.69
N ALA A 192 -20.69 -9.69 -8.58
CA ALA A 192 -21.76 -10.67 -8.50
C ALA A 192 -22.66 -10.34 -7.30
N GLY A 193 -23.97 -10.22 -7.53
CA GLY A 193 -24.92 -10.03 -6.44
C GLY A 193 -24.75 -11.14 -5.39
N PRO A 194 -24.92 -10.84 -4.09
CA PRO A 194 -24.65 -11.82 -3.04
C PRO A 194 -25.49 -13.07 -3.26
N ALA A 195 -24.86 -14.25 -3.16
CA ALA A 195 -25.55 -15.53 -3.11
C ALA A 195 -26.60 -15.45 -1.99
N THR A 196 -27.84 -15.82 -2.33
CA THR A 196 -29.01 -15.72 -1.48
C THR A 196 -28.75 -16.26 -0.07
N GLY A 197 -28.63 -15.36 0.90
CA GLY A 197 -28.39 -15.66 2.31
C GLY A 197 -28.87 -14.51 3.21
N GLU A 198 -29.34 -14.86 4.40
CA GLU A 198 -30.28 -14.16 5.28
C GLU A 198 -29.80 -12.86 5.94
N SER A 199 -29.34 -11.87 5.17
CA SER A 199 -28.94 -10.56 5.73
C SER A 199 -30.02 -9.48 5.54
N GLY A 200 -30.17 -8.58 6.52
CA GLY A 200 -31.04 -7.41 6.42
C GLY A 200 -30.64 -6.46 5.28
N LYS A 201 -31.58 -5.63 4.78
CA LYS A 201 -31.35 -4.73 3.62
C LYS A 201 -30.19 -3.74 3.84
N GLY A 202 -29.94 -3.30 5.08
CA GLY A 202 -28.83 -2.42 5.44
C GLY A 202 -27.47 -3.11 5.38
N ASP A 203 -27.40 -4.34 5.88
CA ASP A 203 -26.20 -5.17 5.92
C ASP A 203 -25.76 -5.56 4.50
N ARG A 204 -26.72 -5.92 3.63
CA ARG A 204 -26.49 -6.14 2.20
C ARG A 204 -25.87 -4.94 1.48
N ARG A 205 -26.34 -3.73 1.79
CA ARG A 205 -25.82 -2.50 1.17
C ARG A 205 -24.42 -2.17 1.66
N ASN A 206 -24.12 -2.46 2.93
CA ASN A 206 -22.78 -2.29 3.46
C ASN A 206 -21.79 -3.27 2.80
N GLY A 207 -22.16 -4.55 2.71
CA GLY A 207 -21.36 -5.58 2.02
C GLY A 207 -21.06 -5.22 0.56
N LYS A 208 -22.06 -4.74 -0.20
CA LYS A 208 -21.85 -4.27 -1.58
C LYS A 208 -20.79 -3.14 -1.65
N ARG A 209 -20.84 -2.15 -0.75
CA ARG A 209 -19.85 -1.06 -0.74
C ARG A 209 -18.46 -1.57 -0.36
N GLU A 210 -18.37 -2.50 0.59
CA GLU A 210 -17.10 -3.13 0.98
C GLU A 210 -16.47 -3.91 -0.16
N GLU A 211 -17.26 -4.62 -0.95
CA GLU A 211 -16.79 -5.32 -2.16
C GLU A 211 -16.32 -4.35 -3.24
N ILE A 212 -17.06 -3.26 -3.49
CA ILE A 212 -16.64 -2.19 -4.42
C ILE A 212 -15.28 -1.64 -4.02
N VAL A 213 -15.13 -1.22 -2.76
CA VAL A 213 -13.87 -0.63 -2.27
C VAL A 213 -12.75 -1.68 -2.27
N GLY A 214 -13.04 -2.91 -1.86
CA GLY A 214 -12.07 -4.00 -1.85
C GLY A 214 -11.54 -4.31 -3.25
N LEU A 215 -12.41 -4.36 -4.26
CA LEU A 215 -12.04 -4.59 -5.65
C LEU A 215 -11.25 -3.41 -6.22
N ALA A 216 -11.74 -2.20 -6.01
CA ALA A 216 -11.12 -0.98 -6.53
C ALA A 216 -9.69 -0.79 -6.02
N LEU A 217 -9.47 -1.00 -4.71
CA LEU A 217 -8.13 -0.90 -4.12
C LEU A 217 -7.23 -2.07 -4.51
N ARG A 218 -7.76 -3.31 -4.55
CA ARG A 218 -6.98 -4.51 -4.91
C ARG A 218 -6.35 -4.40 -6.29
N PHE A 219 -7.07 -3.83 -7.26
CA PHE A 219 -6.61 -3.69 -8.64
C PHE A 219 -6.08 -2.29 -8.96
N GLY A 220 -5.91 -1.42 -7.96
CA GLY A 220 -5.40 -0.06 -8.16
C GLY A 220 -6.28 0.80 -9.08
N LEU A 221 -7.60 0.54 -9.13
CA LEU A 221 -8.56 1.33 -9.91
C LEU A 221 -8.77 2.72 -9.32
N VAL A 222 -8.57 2.84 -8.00
CA VAL A 222 -8.46 4.12 -7.30
C VAL A 222 -7.16 4.15 -6.51
N ARG A 223 -6.38 5.21 -6.69
CA ARG A 223 -5.06 5.41 -6.09
C ARG A 223 -5.00 6.74 -5.33
N GLU A 224 -3.90 6.98 -4.63
CA GLU A 224 -3.74 8.19 -3.80
C GLU A 224 -3.81 9.48 -4.62
N GLU A 225 -3.30 9.49 -5.85
CA GLU A 225 -3.37 10.67 -6.73
C GLU A 225 -4.82 11.08 -7.04
N HIS A 226 -5.76 10.14 -7.04
CA HIS A 226 -7.17 10.45 -7.27
C HIS A 226 -7.82 11.18 -6.08
N LEU A 227 -7.19 11.21 -4.90
CA LEU A 227 -7.68 12.01 -3.77
C LEU A 227 -7.73 13.51 -4.10
N ALA A 228 -6.92 13.98 -5.07
CA ALA A 228 -6.95 15.35 -5.56
C ALA A 228 -8.27 15.71 -6.28
N LEU A 229 -9.05 14.70 -6.70
CA LEU A 229 -10.38 14.90 -7.29
C LEU A 229 -11.46 15.23 -6.25
N LEU A 230 -11.19 15.00 -4.96
CA LEU A 230 -12.13 15.33 -3.89
C LEU A 230 -11.87 16.76 -3.38
N PRO A 231 -12.90 17.46 -2.84
CA PRO A 231 -12.69 18.72 -2.15
C PRO A 231 -11.63 18.57 -1.03
N PRO A 232 -10.82 19.59 -0.74
CA PRO A 232 -9.91 19.56 0.41
C PRO A 232 -10.67 19.25 1.70
N LEU A 233 -10.05 18.54 2.64
CA LEU A 233 -10.64 18.39 3.97
C LEU A 233 -10.61 19.75 4.66
N THR A 234 -11.78 20.32 4.90
CA THR A 234 -11.94 21.56 5.69
C THR A 234 -11.63 21.25 7.16
N GLY A 235 -10.33 21.21 7.51
CA GLY A 235 -9.91 20.84 8.88
C GLY A 235 -8.45 20.44 9.11
N ALA A 236 -7.47 21.21 8.62
CA ALA A 236 -6.13 21.29 9.22
C ALA A 236 -5.57 22.70 9.06
N GLY A 237 -6.33 23.70 9.50
CA GLY A 237 -5.85 25.07 9.62
C GLY A 237 -4.80 25.17 10.72
N GLY A 238 -3.55 25.44 10.32
CA GLY A 238 -2.59 26.28 11.04
C GLY A 238 -2.33 25.98 12.52
N ARG A 239 -1.34 25.11 12.80
CA ARG A 239 -0.41 25.34 13.91
C ARG A 239 0.87 26.01 13.38
N GLU A 240 0.70 27.16 12.75
CA GLU A 240 1.72 28.21 12.72
C GLU A 240 1.22 29.38 13.56
N ARG A 241 1.65 29.41 14.83
CA ARG A 241 1.94 30.63 15.58
C ARG A 241 3.25 30.34 16.30
N GLN A 242 4.36 30.86 15.79
CA GLN A 242 4.99 32.06 16.34
C GLN A 242 5.14 31.98 17.87
N GLY A 243 6.35 31.65 18.28
CA GLY A 243 6.94 32.05 19.55
C GLY A 243 8.35 32.55 19.27
N ALA A 244 8.45 33.75 18.70
CA ALA A 244 9.66 34.56 18.76
C ALA A 244 9.64 35.36 20.07
N SER A 245 10.58 35.03 20.95
CA SER A 245 11.29 35.93 21.87
C SER A 245 12.46 35.15 22.45
#